data_AF-A0A914EIX5-F1
#
_entry.id   AF-A0A914EIX5-F1
#
_cell.length_a   1.000
_cell.length_b   1.000
_cell.length_c   1.000
_cell.angle_alpha   90.00
_cell.angle_beta   90.00
_cell.angle_gamma   90.00
#
_symmetry.space_group_name_H-M   'P 1'
#
loop_
_entity.id
_entity.type
_entity.pdbx_description
1 polymer ?
#
loop_
_entity_poly.entity_id
_entity_poly.type
_entity_poly.pdbx_seq_one_letter_code
_entity_poly.pdbx_strand_id
1 'polypeptide(L)'
;MVKFEEIVQHEPENSTDLKELAKKFNILDVRNRGVYEGKEDAGFDSTKITGSYIPGTKNIPIAELVDPNGNLKSNEEIEKSSSFPYSSLSINDLELKEANFDPKKPCITMCSMGTGAALLAFILGQFNLKAPIRVYNGSMKEMEARDPKKISGR
;
A
#
# COMPACT_ATOMS: atom_id res chain seq x y z
N MET A 1 -14.48 2.43 -0.08
CA MET A 1 -13.53 3.30 -0.82
C MET A 1 -13.12 4.47 0.09
N VAL A 2 -11.89 4.96 0.00
CA VAL A 2 -11.37 6.14 0.74
C VAL A 2 -11.30 7.33 -0.20
N LYS A 3 -11.77 8.50 0.24
CA LYS A 3 -11.65 9.76 -0.51
C LYS A 3 -10.29 10.42 -0.25
N PHE A 4 -9.81 11.24 -1.19
CA PHE A 4 -8.59 12.03 -1.03
C PHE A 4 -8.59 12.88 0.26
N GLU A 5 -9.74 13.49 0.58
CA GLU A 5 -9.88 14.33 1.76
C GLU A 5 -9.67 13.51 3.05
N GLU A 6 -10.04 12.22 3.07
CA GLU A 6 -9.78 11.36 4.22
C GLU A 6 -8.30 10.99 4.35
N ILE A 7 -7.55 11.00 3.24
CA ILE A 7 -6.11 10.70 3.18
C ILE A 7 -5.28 11.93 3.55
N VAL A 8 -5.71 13.13 3.14
CA VAL A 8 -4.91 14.36 3.23
C VAL A 8 -5.43 15.38 4.26
N GLN A 9 -6.72 15.37 4.61
CA GLN A 9 -7.37 16.37 5.47
C GLN A 9 -7.82 15.84 6.84
N HIS A 10 -6.95 15.14 7.58
CA HIS A 10 -7.15 15.07 9.04
C HIS A 10 -6.76 16.41 9.70
N GLU A 11 -7.63 17.39 9.51
CA GLU A 11 -7.62 18.77 9.98
C GLU A 11 -6.99 19.83 9.05
N PRO A 12 -7.71 20.92 8.76
CA PRO A 12 -7.27 21.99 7.86
C PRO A 12 -6.23 22.95 8.48
N GLU A 13 -6.03 22.93 9.81
CA GLU A 13 -5.07 23.82 10.49
C GLU A 13 -3.76 23.12 10.91
N ASN A 14 -3.71 21.80 10.83
CA ASN A 14 -2.48 21.03 11.01
C ASN A 14 -2.38 20.07 9.84
N SER A 15 -1.36 20.24 8.99
CA SER A 15 -1.03 19.27 7.96
C SER A 15 -0.79 17.91 8.61
N THR A 16 -1.82 17.09 8.81
CA THR A 16 -1.61 15.72 9.27
C THR A 16 -0.83 15.01 8.19
N ASP A 17 0.44 14.83 8.52
CA ASP A 17 1.44 14.10 7.79
C ASP A 17 0.87 12.70 7.52
N LEU A 18 1.03 12.18 6.31
CA LEU A 18 0.61 10.81 5.96
C LEU A 18 1.25 9.77 6.89
N LYS A 19 2.33 10.16 7.58
CA LYS A 19 2.91 9.46 8.73
C LYS A 19 1.93 9.26 9.91
N GLU A 20 1.11 10.24 10.27
CA GLU A 20 0.09 10.07 11.33
C GLU A 20 -1.01 9.10 10.90
N LEU A 21 -1.38 9.13 9.63
CA LEU A 21 -2.31 8.14 9.06
C LEU A 21 -1.67 6.75 9.08
N ALA A 22 -0.39 6.62 8.72
CA ALA A 22 0.37 5.37 8.80
C ALA A 22 0.56 4.83 10.23
N LYS A 23 0.43 5.68 11.26
CA LYS A 23 0.36 5.21 12.65
C LYS A 23 -0.96 4.48 12.95
N LYS A 24 -2.06 4.87 12.31
CA LYS A 24 -3.41 4.30 12.52
C LYS A 24 -3.76 3.19 11.53
N PHE A 25 -3.22 3.24 10.31
CA PHE A 25 -3.54 2.34 9.21
C PHE A 25 -2.29 1.67 8.64
N ASN A 26 -2.45 0.46 8.12
CA ASN A 26 -1.52 -0.09 7.14
C ASN A 26 -1.84 0.51 5.77
N ILE A 27 -1.00 1.42 5.29
CA ILE A 27 -1.16 1.97 3.93
C ILE A 27 -0.26 1.20 2.98
N LEU A 28 -0.87 0.46 2.05
CA LEU A 28 -0.23 -0.57 1.23
C LEU A 28 -0.21 -0.12 -0.23
N ASP A 29 0.97 0.19 -0.75
CA ASP A 29 1.22 0.51 -2.16
C ASP A 29 1.60 -0.77 -2.92
N VAL A 30 0.79 -1.13 -3.92
CA VAL A 30 0.97 -2.40 -4.65
C VAL A 30 1.66 -2.28 -6.00
N ARG A 31 2.23 -1.11 -6.29
CA ARG A 31 3.06 -0.92 -7.48
C ARG A 31 4.29 -1.84 -7.42
N ASN A 32 4.87 -2.09 -8.59
CA ASN A 32 6.13 -2.83 -8.71
C ASN A 32 7.20 -2.24 -7.78
N ARG A 33 8.03 -3.11 -7.24
CA ARG A 33 9.07 -2.72 -6.28
C ARG A 33 10.01 -1.67 -6.84
N GLY A 34 10.45 -1.82 -8.08
CA GLY A 34 11.30 -0.84 -8.75
C GLY A 34 10.64 0.54 -8.86
N VAL A 35 9.34 0.60 -9.17
CA VAL A 35 8.58 1.86 -9.23
C VAL A 35 8.45 2.50 -7.84
N TYR A 36 8.20 1.71 -6.80
CA TYR A 36 8.11 2.20 -5.42
C TYR A 36 9.44 2.74 -4.92
N GLU A 37 10.53 2.00 -5.14
CA GLU A 37 11.90 2.34 -4.72
C GLU A 37 12.57 3.39 -5.63
N GLY A 38 11.88 3.87 -6.66
CA GLY A 38 12.43 4.88 -7.59
C GLY A 38 13.53 4.36 -8.52
N LYS A 39 13.63 3.04 -8.70
CA LYS A 39 14.53 2.36 -9.65
C LYS A 39 13.93 2.23 -11.05
N GLU A 40 12.60 2.29 -11.15
CA GLU A 40 11.84 2.28 -12.41
C GLU A 40 11.00 3.56 -12.52
N ASP A 41 10.75 4.02 -13.74
CA ASP A 41 9.92 5.19 -13.99
C ASP A 41 8.45 4.92 -13.63
N ALA A 42 7.91 5.77 -12.76
CA ALA A 42 6.50 5.73 -12.36
C ALA A 42 5.57 6.45 -13.35
N GLY A 43 6.11 7.11 -14.38
CA GLY A 43 5.37 7.92 -15.35
C GLY A 43 4.78 9.17 -14.71
N PHE A 44 5.49 9.73 -13.72
CA PHE A 44 5.13 10.97 -13.03
C PHE A 44 5.70 12.19 -13.76
N ASP A 45 5.02 13.33 -13.63
CA ASP A 45 5.53 14.64 -14.04
C ASP A 45 6.71 15.03 -13.15
N SER A 46 7.92 14.83 -13.67
CA SER A 46 9.18 15.09 -12.97
C SER A 46 9.39 16.57 -12.61
N THR A 47 8.58 17.49 -13.16
CA THR A 47 8.59 18.91 -12.76
C THR A 47 7.84 19.16 -11.45
N LYS A 48 6.95 18.25 -11.05
CA LYS A 48 6.09 18.37 -9.86
C LYS A 48 6.47 17.45 -8.72
N ILE A 49 7.12 16.32 -9.03
CA ILE A 49 7.36 15.22 -8.11
C ILE A 49 8.86 15.01 -7.92
N THR A 50 9.29 14.92 -6.66
CA THR A 50 10.71 14.76 -6.30
C THR A 50 11.05 13.40 -5.68
N GLY A 51 10.05 12.54 -5.50
CA GLY A 51 10.18 11.20 -4.93
C GLY A 51 9.43 10.14 -5.75
N SER A 52 9.41 8.91 -5.25
CA SER A 52 8.80 7.74 -5.91
C SER A 52 7.58 7.18 -5.17
N TYR A 53 7.51 7.40 -3.86
CA TYR A 53 6.40 6.95 -3.00
C TYR A 53 5.96 8.02 -2.01
N ILE A 54 4.86 7.74 -1.32
CA ILE A 54 4.32 8.58 -0.26
C ILE A 54 4.92 8.13 1.08
N PRO A 55 5.64 8.97 1.83
CA PRO A 55 6.18 8.58 3.12
C PRO A 55 5.12 8.03 4.08
N GLY A 56 5.42 6.90 4.74
CA GLY A 56 4.51 6.19 5.63
C GLY A 56 3.75 5.04 4.96
N THR A 57 3.79 4.90 3.64
CA THR A 57 3.28 3.71 2.96
C THR A 57 4.27 2.55 3.04
N LYS A 58 3.77 1.34 2.74
CA LYS A 58 4.51 0.08 2.67
C LYS A 58 4.29 -0.53 1.30
N ASN A 59 5.31 -1.11 0.70
CA ASN A 59 5.17 -1.71 -0.62
C ASN A 59 4.84 -3.21 -0.53
N ILE A 60 3.79 -3.63 -1.23
CA ILE A 60 3.42 -5.05 -1.43
C ILE A 60 3.11 -5.23 -2.92
N PRO A 61 4.12 -5.46 -3.77
CA PRO A 61 3.92 -5.57 -5.21
C PRO A 61 2.93 -6.68 -5.54
N ILE A 62 1.85 -6.33 -6.26
CA ILE A 62 0.81 -7.32 -6.59
C ILE A 62 1.35 -8.45 -7.48
N ALA A 63 2.35 -8.14 -8.30
CA ALA A 63 3.03 -9.12 -9.16
C ALA A 63 3.76 -10.20 -8.35
N GLU A 64 4.17 -9.92 -7.11
CA GLU A 64 4.79 -10.91 -6.22
C GLU A 64 3.76 -11.90 -5.65
N LEU A 65 2.45 -11.63 -5.77
CA LEU A 65 1.37 -12.52 -5.28
C LEU A 65 0.83 -13.48 -6.36
N VAL A 66 1.28 -13.33 -7.60
CA VAL A 66 0.82 -14.11 -8.75
C VAL A 66 1.96 -15.01 -9.24
N ASP A 67 1.64 -16.25 -9.59
CA ASP A 67 2.59 -17.21 -10.15
C ASP A 67 2.86 -16.92 -11.64
N PRO A 68 3.88 -17.54 -12.27
CA PRO A 68 4.14 -17.35 -13.70
C PRO A 68 2.99 -17.75 -14.65
N ASN A 69 2.01 -18.52 -14.16
CA ASN A 69 0.84 -18.95 -14.93
C ASN A 69 -0.35 -17.98 -14.80
N GLY A 70 -0.21 -16.92 -14.00
CA GLY A 70 -1.27 -15.94 -13.76
C GLY A 70 -2.24 -16.32 -12.64
N ASN A 71 -1.96 -17.38 -11.87
CA ASN A 71 -2.77 -17.77 -10.72
C ASN A 71 -2.30 -17.04 -9.46
N LEU A 72 -3.21 -16.85 -8.50
CA LEU A 72 -2.79 -16.49 -7.16
C LEU A 72 -1.95 -17.64 -6.60
N LYS A 73 -0.78 -17.28 -6.08
CA LYS A 73 0.07 -18.20 -5.31
C LYS A 73 -0.72 -18.77 -4.14
N SER A 74 -0.39 -19.99 -3.71
CA SER A 74 -0.93 -20.53 -2.46
C SER A 74 -0.52 -19.67 -1.26
N ASN A 75 -1.22 -19.77 -0.13
CA ASN A 75 -0.87 -19.02 1.07
C ASN A 75 0.61 -19.22 1.46
N GLU A 76 1.10 -20.47 1.45
CA GLU A 76 2.51 -20.79 1.73
C GLU A 76 3.50 -20.16 0.74
N GLU A 77 3.13 -20.01 -0.53
CA GLU A 77 3.99 -19.40 -1.54
C GLU A 77 3.97 -17.88 -1.45
N ILE A 78 2.83 -17.28 -1.14
CA ILE A 78 2.71 -15.84 -0.88
C ILE A 78 3.60 -15.46 0.31
N GLU A 79 3.59 -16.26 1.37
CA GLU A 79 4.44 -16.08 2.55
C GLU A 79 5.93 -16.07 2.23
N LYS A 80 6.37 -17.00 1.39
CA LYS A 80 7.80 -17.12 1.01
C LYS A 80 8.23 -16.06 0.00
N SER A 81 7.31 -15.58 -0.84
CA SER A 81 7.66 -14.76 -2.00
C SER A 81 7.39 -13.28 -1.83
N SER A 82 6.55 -12.89 -0.88
CA SER A 82 6.37 -11.50 -0.50
C SER A 82 7.13 -11.23 0.80
N SER A 83 7.74 -10.05 0.94
CA SER A 83 8.32 -9.57 2.22
C SER A 83 7.24 -9.32 3.31
N PHE A 84 6.11 -10.01 3.21
CA PHE A 84 4.88 -9.77 3.94
C PHE A 84 4.38 -11.11 4.51
N PRO A 85 4.23 -11.23 5.83
CA PRO A 85 3.82 -12.48 6.45
C PRO A 85 2.31 -12.68 6.28
N TYR A 86 1.92 -13.51 5.32
CA TYR A 86 0.55 -13.98 5.18
C TYR A 86 0.21 -15.19 6.09
N SER A 87 1.23 -15.88 6.65
CA SER A 87 1.08 -17.17 7.38
C SER A 87 0.44 -17.04 8.74
N SER A 88 0.49 -15.84 9.32
CA SER A 88 0.06 -15.58 10.68
C SER A 88 -1.34 -14.97 10.75
N LEU A 89 -2.28 -15.52 9.99
CA LEU A 89 -3.70 -15.48 10.36
C LEU A 89 -4.17 -16.75 11.07
N SER A 90 -3.25 -17.71 11.29
CA SER A 90 -3.15 -18.36 12.60
C SER A 90 -2.17 -17.54 13.45
N ILE A 91 -2.69 -16.92 14.50
CA ILE A 91 -1.93 -16.12 15.46
C ILE A 91 -0.76 -16.97 15.99
N ASN A 92 0.51 -16.59 15.73
CA ASN A 92 1.69 -16.83 16.59
C ASN A 92 2.96 -16.10 16.05
N ASP A 93 3.11 -14.85 16.51
CA ASP A 93 4.31 -14.19 17.06
C ASP A 93 5.69 -14.04 16.38
N LEU A 94 6.04 -14.62 15.24
CA LEU A 94 7.38 -14.36 14.66
C LEU A 94 7.31 -14.07 13.16
N GLU A 95 8.00 -13.00 12.75
CA GLU A 95 8.28 -12.55 11.35
C GLU A 95 7.39 -11.45 10.71
N LEU A 96 6.79 -10.58 11.53
CA LEU A 96 6.28 -9.26 11.10
C LEU A 96 7.35 -8.15 11.04
N LYS A 97 8.63 -8.49 11.23
CA LYS A 97 9.70 -7.53 11.56
C LYS A 97 10.24 -6.72 10.36
N GLU A 98 10.11 -7.18 9.11
CA GLU A 98 10.72 -6.48 7.96
C GLU A 98 9.80 -5.45 7.28
N ALA A 99 8.47 -5.60 7.36
CA ALA A 99 7.51 -4.69 6.69
C ALA A 99 6.80 -3.68 7.62
N ASN A 100 7.08 -3.71 8.93
CA ASN A 100 6.41 -2.89 9.95
C ASN A 100 4.86 -2.97 9.86
N PHE A 101 4.32 -4.09 9.38
CA PHE A 101 2.88 -4.34 9.26
C PHE A 101 2.29 -4.65 10.63
N ASP A 102 1.14 -4.06 10.95
CA ASP A 102 0.43 -4.33 12.21
C ASP A 102 -0.92 -4.99 11.91
N PRO A 103 -1.10 -6.29 12.19
CA PRO A 103 -2.34 -7.00 11.89
C PRO A 103 -3.55 -6.47 12.67
N LYS A 104 -3.34 -5.66 13.71
CA LYS A 104 -4.43 -5.03 14.48
C LYS A 104 -4.94 -3.74 13.82
N LYS A 105 -4.20 -3.18 12.85
CA LYS A 105 -4.57 -1.92 12.20
C LYS A 105 -5.40 -2.16 10.94
N PRO A 106 -6.41 -1.31 10.67
CA PRO A 106 -7.11 -1.29 9.38
C PRO A 106 -6.17 -1.05 8.20
N CYS A 107 -6.54 -1.55 7.02
CA CYS A 107 -5.73 -1.44 5.80
C CYS A 107 -6.32 -0.43 4.81
N ILE A 108 -5.45 0.35 4.19
CA ILE A 108 -5.75 1.18 3.01
C ILE A 108 -4.86 0.69 1.88
N THR A 109 -5.42 0.17 0.79
CA THR A 109 -4.66 -0.24 -0.39
C THR A 109 -4.64 0.87 -1.45
N MET A 110 -3.52 0.99 -2.16
CA MET A 110 -3.33 1.93 -3.26
C MET A 110 -2.36 1.38 -4.32
N CYS A 111 -2.41 1.93 -5.53
CA CYS A 111 -1.45 1.64 -6.60
C CYS A 111 -1.22 2.90 -7.45
N SER A 112 -1.18 2.78 -8.78
CA SER A 112 -1.17 3.94 -9.68
C SER A 112 -2.58 4.54 -9.88
N MET A 113 -3.59 3.69 -10.13
CA MET A 113 -4.96 4.11 -10.50
C MET A 113 -6.07 3.20 -9.90
N GLY A 114 -5.82 2.60 -8.73
CA GLY A 114 -6.82 1.84 -7.98
C GLY A 114 -7.05 0.37 -8.37
N THR A 115 -6.72 -0.07 -9.60
CA THR A 115 -7.01 -1.45 -10.04
C THR A 115 -6.28 -2.52 -9.21
N GLY A 116 -4.96 -2.45 -9.14
CA GLY A 116 -4.17 -3.38 -8.31
C GLY A 116 -4.52 -3.28 -6.82
N ALA A 117 -4.89 -2.08 -6.36
CA ALA A 117 -5.31 -1.86 -4.98
C ALA A 117 -6.60 -2.59 -4.63
N ALA A 118 -7.57 -2.61 -5.57
CA ALA A 118 -8.80 -3.38 -5.44
C ALA A 118 -8.54 -4.89 -5.46
N LEU A 119 -7.60 -5.36 -6.29
CA LEU A 119 -7.19 -6.77 -6.31
C LEU A 119 -6.58 -7.19 -4.97
N LEU A 120 -5.65 -6.40 -4.41
CA LEU A 120 -5.11 -6.70 -3.07
C LEU A 120 -6.21 -6.68 -1.99
N ALA A 121 -7.15 -5.74 -2.06
CA ALA A 121 -8.26 -5.70 -1.11
C ALA A 121 -9.16 -6.94 -1.19
N PHE A 122 -9.40 -7.44 -2.41
CA PHE A 122 -10.13 -8.70 -2.62
C PHE A 122 -9.38 -9.90 -2.04
N ILE A 123 -8.06 -9.98 -2.28
CA ILE A 123 -7.20 -11.04 -1.73
C ILE A 123 -7.23 -10.99 -0.20
N LEU A 124 -6.98 -9.82 0.40
CA LEU A 124 -7.04 -9.61 1.85
C LEU A 124 -8.41 -9.98 2.43
N GLY A 125 -9.49 -9.74 1.69
CA GLY A 125 -10.85 -10.12 2.10
C GLY A 125 -11.11 -11.63 2.17
N GLN A 126 -10.27 -12.46 1.54
CA GLN A 126 -10.32 -13.93 1.69
C GLN A 126 -9.78 -14.38 3.05
N PHE A 127 -9.04 -13.51 3.74
CA PHE A 127 -8.52 -13.77 5.06
C PHE A 127 -9.50 -13.26 6.11
N ASN A 128 -9.55 -13.95 7.26
CA ASN A 128 -10.42 -13.58 8.37
C ASN A 128 -9.87 -12.38 9.16
N LEU A 129 -9.58 -11.28 8.45
CA LEU A 129 -9.08 -10.04 9.01
C LEU A 129 -10.20 -9.37 9.82
N LYS A 130 -9.93 -9.14 11.10
CA LYS A 130 -10.85 -8.41 11.99
C LYS A 130 -10.91 -6.91 11.68
N ALA A 131 -9.89 -6.39 11.01
CA ALA A 131 -9.76 -4.97 10.71
C ALA A 131 -10.27 -4.66 9.29
N PRO A 132 -10.95 -3.52 9.08
CA PRO A 132 -11.53 -3.19 7.78
C PRO A 132 -10.44 -2.90 6.73
N ILE A 133 -10.72 -3.29 5.49
CA ILE A 133 -9.90 -3.03 4.31
C ILE A 133 -10.61 -1.96 3.46
N ARG A 134 -9.91 -0.89 3.13
CA ARG A 134 -10.43 0.17 2.25
C ARG A 134 -9.48 0.41 1.08
N VAL A 135 -10.04 0.83 -0.04
CA VAL A 135 -9.28 1.13 -1.27
C VAL A 135 -9.24 2.63 -1.49
N TYR A 136 -8.04 3.20 -1.66
CA TYR A 136 -7.85 4.56 -2.17
C TYR A 136 -7.75 4.51 -3.70
N ASN A 137 -8.90 4.65 -4.36
CA ASN A 137 -9.03 4.39 -5.79
C ASN A 137 -8.26 5.39 -6.67
N GLY A 138 -8.22 6.66 -6.28
CA GLY A 138 -7.47 7.68 -7.02
C GLY A 138 -5.95 7.49 -6.93
N SER A 139 -5.46 6.87 -5.85
CA SER A 139 -4.11 6.31 -5.80
C SER A 139 -3.02 7.36 -6.11
N MET A 140 -1.87 6.96 -6.68
CA MET A 140 -0.78 7.90 -6.97
C MET A 140 -1.14 8.96 -8.02
N LYS A 141 -2.01 8.66 -9.00
CA LYS A 141 -2.40 9.65 -10.03
C LYS A 141 -3.28 10.78 -9.47
N GLU A 142 -4.19 10.47 -8.55
CA GLU A 142 -4.94 11.52 -7.84
C GLU A 142 -4.01 12.34 -6.93
N MET A 143 -3.05 11.68 -6.26
CA MET A 143 -2.07 12.38 -5.43
C MET A 143 -1.18 13.31 -6.25
N GLU A 144 -0.68 12.86 -7.40
CA GLU A 144 0.09 13.67 -8.36
C GLU A 144 -0.70 14.90 -8.83
N ALA A 145 -1.99 14.73 -9.14
CA ALA A 145 -2.81 15.82 -9.65
C ALA A 145 -3.19 16.85 -8.59
N ARG A 146 -3.38 16.44 -7.33
CA ARG A 146 -3.98 17.26 -6.27
C ARG A 146 -2.99 17.76 -5.22
N ASP A 147 -1.99 16.95 -4.86
CA ASP A 147 -0.94 17.31 -3.89
C ASP A 147 0.37 16.53 -4.17
N PRO A 148 1.05 16.83 -5.29
CA PRO A 148 2.24 16.09 -5.74
C PRO A 148 3.39 16.12 -4.73
N LYS A 149 3.43 17.13 -3.85
CA LYS A 149 4.45 17.27 -2.80
C LYS A 149 4.43 16.12 -1.79
N LYS A 150 3.32 15.39 -1.68
CA LYS A 150 3.22 14.19 -0.83
C LYS A 150 4.03 13.01 -1.40
N ILE A 151 4.31 13.00 -2.70
CA ILE A 151 5.16 12.00 -3.35
C ILE A 151 6.62 12.44 -3.22
N SER A 152 7.17 12.22 -2.04
CA SER A 152 8.48 12.74 -1.62
C SER A 152 9.45 11.68 -1.08
N GLY A 153 8.99 10.45 -0.91
CA GLY A 153 9.83 9.33 -0.49
C GLY A 153 10.87 8.96 -1.54
N ARG A 154 12.06 8.54 -1.09
CA ARG A 154 13.16 8.02 -1.91
C ARG A 154 13.74 6.79 -1.25
#